data_AF-A0A507ZTB4-F1
#
_entry.id   AF-A0A507ZTB4-F1
#
_cell.length_a   1.000
_cell.length_b   1.000
_cell.length_c   1.000
_cell.angle_alpha   90.00
_cell.angle_beta   90.00
_cell.angle_gamma   90.00
#
_symmetry.space_group_name_H-M   'P 1'
#
loop_
_entity.id
_entity.type
_entity.pdbx_description
1 polymer ?
#
loop_
_entity_poly.entity_id
_entity_poly.type
_entity_poly.pdbx_seq_one_letter_code
_entity_poly.pdbx_strand_id
1 'polypeptide(L)'
;MRPFAVSTLCTLGLAIGLLLAHSRPAAATPPPGPDTRAMMEAWGLDPALLAGNASGLLQRAPDASVDALFQAVHGSLQDPREARLLCAAFEPEGDRSLDGLSRAAGALGDTSRQRFANAVVLVLVTAAQGSPQPWDADGARQSLKAAAVRAAILNDGFTAALNGADADARCRAVGQLTAALEDRPQAERAAVTRLLLIEGMAMLGDASLARD
;
A
#
# COMPACT_ATOMS: atom_id res chain seq x y z
N MET A 1 3.41 35.86 60.15
CA MET A 1 3.49 36.42 58.79
C MET A 1 3.60 35.25 57.80
N ARG A 2 2.54 34.97 57.03
CA ARG A 2 2.54 34.06 55.85
C ARG A 2 2.43 34.93 54.57
N PRO A 3 2.41 34.37 53.34
CA PRO A 3 3.53 34.00 52.47
C PRO A 3 3.39 34.74 51.11
N PHE A 4 3.64 34.11 49.94
CA PHE A 4 3.60 34.61 48.53
C PHE A 4 5.03 34.92 47.99
N ALA A 5 5.53 34.41 46.86
CA ALA A 5 4.91 33.81 45.69
C ALA A 5 5.94 32.88 44.99
N VAL A 6 5.66 31.58 44.91
CA VAL A 6 6.35 30.64 43.98
C VAL A 6 5.34 29.76 43.23
N SER A 7 4.04 29.87 43.54
CA SER A 7 3.02 28.93 43.07
C SER A 7 2.31 29.32 41.76
N THR A 8 2.61 30.48 41.16
CA THR A 8 1.84 31.03 40.03
C THR A 8 2.44 30.72 38.65
N LEU A 9 3.69 30.26 38.57
CA LEU A 9 4.35 29.92 37.30
C LEU A 9 4.11 28.46 36.87
N CYS A 10 3.74 27.57 37.79
CA CYS A 10 3.51 26.16 37.47
C CYS A 10 2.11 25.87 36.87
N THR A 11 1.17 26.80 36.99
CA THR A 11 -0.21 26.65 36.50
C THR A 11 -0.44 27.20 35.09
N LEU A 12 0.42 28.12 34.61
CA LEU A 12 0.30 28.65 33.24
C LEU A 12 0.86 27.69 32.16
N GLY A 13 1.79 26.80 32.51
CA GLY A 13 2.32 25.78 31.59
C GLY A 13 1.32 24.68 31.26
N LEU A 14 0.41 24.34 32.19
CA LEU A 14 -0.57 23.28 31.99
C LEU A 14 -1.82 23.73 31.21
N ALA A 15 -2.13 25.03 31.17
CA ALA A 15 -3.28 25.56 30.43
C ALA A 15 -3.04 25.66 28.92
N ILE A 16 -1.79 25.90 28.48
CA ILE A 16 -1.46 26.01 27.05
C ILE A 16 -1.43 24.64 26.36
N GLY A 17 -1.08 23.56 27.10
CA GLY A 17 -1.11 22.19 26.56
C GLY A 17 -2.51 21.61 26.34
N LEU A 18 -3.51 22.06 27.10
CA LEU A 18 -4.88 21.53 27.04
C LEU A 18 -5.79 22.27 26.02
N LEU A 19 -5.39 23.46 25.57
CA LEU A 19 -6.12 24.25 24.56
C LEU A 19 -5.77 23.91 23.10
N LEU A 20 -4.75 23.09 22.85
CA LEU A 20 -4.43 22.55 21.52
C LEU A 20 -5.00 21.13 21.27
N ALA A 21 -5.65 20.52 22.27
CA ALA A 21 -6.17 19.16 22.18
C ALA A 21 -7.64 19.05 21.70
N HIS A 22 -8.35 20.17 21.50
CA HIS A 22 -9.81 20.13 21.23
C HIS A 22 -10.28 20.85 19.96
N SER A 23 -9.39 21.34 19.10
CA SER A 23 -9.76 21.68 17.72
C SER A 23 -9.67 20.42 16.85
N ARG A 24 -10.58 19.46 17.06
CA ARG A 24 -10.94 18.55 15.96
C ARG A 24 -11.73 19.42 14.99
N PRO A 25 -11.22 19.73 13.78
CA PRO A 25 -12.11 20.24 12.76
C PRO A 25 -13.25 19.23 12.65
N ALA A 26 -14.49 19.73 12.59
CA ALA A 26 -15.58 18.91 12.11
C ALA A 26 -15.07 18.22 10.85
N ALA A 27 -15.03 16.89 10.87
CA ALA A 27 -14.67 16.12 9.69
C ALA A 27 -15.75 16.49 8.67
N ALA A 28 -15.43 17.47 7.82
CA ALA A 28 -16.10 17.60 6.55
C ALA A 28 -16.03 16.21 5.95
N THR A 29 -17.20 15.63 5.67
CA THR A 29 -17.29 14.41 4.88
C THR A 29 -16.37 14.65 3.69
N PRO A 30 -15.26 13.89 3.56
CA PRO A 30 -14.37 14.12 2.44
C PRO A 30 -15.23 14.04 1.18
N PRO A 31 -15.10 14.99 0.24
CA PRO A 31 -15.77 14.83 -1.05
C PRO A 31 -15.43 13.44 -1.56
N PRO A 32 -16.35 12.76 -2.29
CA PRO A 32 -16.01 11.50 -2.94
C PRO A 32 -14.65 11.68 -3.60
N GLY A 33 -13.67 10.89 -3.14
CA GLY A 33 -12.30 11.00 -3.64
C GLY A 33 -12.34 10.91 -5.16
N PRO A 34 -11.50 11.67 -5.87
CA PRO A 34 -11.52 11.64 -7.33
C PRO A 34 -11.40 10.17 -7.77
N ASP A 35 -12.22 9.78 -8.75
CA ASP A 35 -12.04 8.51 -9.44
C ASP A 35 -10.57 8.45 -9.88
N THR A 36 -9.83 7.45 -9.38
CA THR A 36 -8.39 7.29 -9.67
C THR A 36 -8.16 7.34 -11.18
N ARG A 37 -9.11 6.83 -11.97
CA ARG A 37 -9.11 6.93 -13.43
C ARG A 37 -9.24 8.37 -13.90
N ALA A 38 -10.24 9.11 -13.43
CA ALA A 38 -10.40 10.53 -13.75
C ALA A 38 -9.18 11.37 -13.33
N MET A 39 -8.51 11.01 -12.23
CA MET A 39 -7.31 11.69 -11.76
C MET A 39 -6.08 11.35 -12.63
N MET A 40 -5.92 10.10 -13.05
CA MET A 40 -4.89 9.67 -14.00
C MET A 40 -5.09 10.30 -15.38
N GLU A 41 -6.34 10.33 -15.87
CA GLU A 41 -6.74 10.99 -17.12
C GLU A 41 -6.47 12.51 -17.03
N ALA A 42 -6.78 13.16 -15.90
CA ALA A 42 -6.47 14.57 -15.67
C ALA A 42 -4.97 14.89 -15.64
N TRP A 43 -4.11 13.89 -15.40
CA TRP A 43 -2.65 14.03 -15.44
C TRP A 43 -2.02 13.56 -16.76
N GLY A 44 -2.84 13.23 -17.76
CA GLY A 44 -2.36 12.78 -19.07
C GLY A 44 -1.65 11.42 -19.02
N LEU A 45 -1.91 10.61 -17.99
CA LEU A 45 -1.40 9.25 -17.89
C LEU A 45 -2.33 8.30 -18.64
N ASP A 46 -2.01 8.01 -19.91
CA ASP A 46 -2.71 7.01 -20.69
C ASP A 46 -2.46 5.61 -20.09
N PRO A 47 -3.51 4.88 -19.66
CA PRO A 47 -3.39 3.53 -19.11
C PRO A 47 -2.68 2.54 -20.05
N ALA A 48 -2.83 2.71 -21.37
CA ALA A 48 -2.17 1.87 -22.36
C ALA A 48 -0.66 2.18 -22.48
N LEU A 49 -0.27 3.45 -22.39
CA LEU A 49 1.14 3.85 -22.35
C LEU A 49 1.81 3.49 -21.03
N LEU A 50 1.05 3.52 -19.93
CA LEU A 50 1.51 2.97 -18.65
C LEU A 50 1.79 1.48 -18.79
N ALA A 51 0.87 0.66 -19.30
CA ALA A 51 1.09 -0.78 -19.42
C ALA A 51 2.35 -1.14 -20.23
N GLY A 52 2.63 -0.41 -21.32
CA GLY A 52 3.81 -0.65 -22.17
C GLY A 52 5.16 -0.21 -21.59
N ASN A 53 5.19 0.68 -20.59
CA ASN A 53 6.43 1.21 -19.99
C ASN A 53 6.41 1.29 -18.45
N ALA A 54 5.47 0.61 -17.80
CA ALA A 54 5.27 0.72 -16.35
C ALA A 54 6.48 0.20 -15.57
N SER A 55 7.15 -0.85 -16.06
CA SER A 55 8.39 -1.34 -15.47
C SER A 55 9.48 -0.26 -15.45
N GLY A 56 9.60 0.52 -16.54
CA GLY A 56 10.54 1.64 -16.62
C GLY A 56 10.14 2.84 -15.74
N LEU A 57 8.84 3.06 -15.52
CA LEU A 57 8.35 4.04 -14.55
C LEU A 57 8.62 3.60 -13.11
N LEU A 58 8.32 2.36 -12.75
CA LEU A 58 8.57 1.83 -11.41
C LEU A 58 10.06 1.82 -11.04
N GLN A 59 10.94 1.60 -12.02
CA GLN A 59 12.39 1.71 -11.81
C GLN A 59 12.86 3.15 -11.54
N ARG A 60 12.06 4.17 -11.87
CA ARG A 60 12.36 5.58 -11.54
C ARG A 60 11.74 6.03 -10.23
N ALA A 61 10.72 5.34 -9.73
CA ALA A 61 10.10 5.66 -8.45
C ALA A 61 11.12 5.46 -7.31
N PRO A 62 11.36 6.47 -6.44
CA PRO A 62 12.20 6.32 -5.26
C PRO A 62 11.65 5.29 -4.27
N ASP A 63 12.52 4.66 -3.49
CA ASP A 63 12.11 3.62 -2.54
C ASP A 63 11.10 4.10 -1.51
N ALA A 64 11.20 5.35 -1.05
CA ALA A 64 10.22 5.92 -0.11
C ALA A 64 8.79 5.96 -0.69
N SER A 65 8.64 6.23 -1.98
CA SER A 65 7.34 6.26 -2.66
C SER A 65 6.78 4.85 -2.82
N VAL A 66 7.63 3.89 -3.20
CA VAL A 66 7.23 2.49 -3.36
C VAL A 66 6.89 1.84 -2.00
N ASP A 67 7.65 2.16 -0.96
CA ASP A 67 7.36 1.75 0.41
C ASP A 67 6.04 2.36 0.92
N ALA A 68 5.71 3.61 0.58
CA ALA A 68 4.41 4.18 0.93
C ALA A 68 3.24 3.39 0.31
N LEU A 69 3.41 2.86 -0.91
CA LEU A 69 2.43 1.98 -1.55
C LEU A 69 2.34 0.64 -0.82
N PHE A 70 3.47 0.04 -0.46
CA PHE A 70 3.49 -1.16 0.39
C PHE A 70 2.73 -0.95 1.70
N GLN A 71 3.00 0.15 2.41
CA GLN A 71 2.36 0.49 3.68
C GLN A 71 0.84 0.66 3.55
N ALA A 72 0.37 1.27 2.45
CA ALA A 72 -1.05 1.41 2.18
C ALA A 72 -1.75 0.05 1.96
N VAL A 73 -1.11 -0.84 1.20
CA VAL A 73 -1.62 -2.20 0.94
C VAL A 73 -1.57 -3.05 2.22
N HIS A 74 -0.42 -3.06 2.91
CA HIS A 74 -0.23 -3.77 4.17
C HIS A 74 -1.29 -3.35 5.20
N GLY A 75 -1.48 -2.03 5.38
CA GLY A 75 -2.49 -1.50 6.31
C GLY A 75 -3.93 -1.90 5.97
N SER A 76 -4.24 -2.12 4.69
CA SER A 76 -5.56 -2.62 4.26
C SER A 76 -5.68 -4.14 4.49
N LEU A 77 -4.58 -4.89 4.32
CA LEU A 77 -4.54 -6.33 4.59
C LEU A 77 -4.63 -6.68 6.09
N GLN A 78 -4.38 -5.71 6.98
CA GLN A 78 -4.60 -5.88 8.43
C GLN A 78 -6.08 -5.76 8.83
N ASP A 79 -6.94 -5.22 7.98
CA ASP A 79 -8.39 -5.21 8.21
C ASP A 79 -9.05 -6.42 7.54
N PRO A 80 -9.75 -7.32 8.27
CA PRO A 80 -10.31 -8.54 7.68
C PRO A 80 -11.38 -8.32 6.60
N ARG A 81 -12.04 -7.17 6.58
CA ARG A 81 -13.02 -6.84 5.53
C ARG A 81 -12.29 -6.33 4.28
N GLU A 82 -11.35 -5.40 4.46
CA GLU A 82 -10.58 -4.86 3.34
C GLU A 82 -9.64 -5.89 2.70
N ALA A 83 -9.03 -6.76 3.52
CA ALA A 83 -8.22 -7.87 3.03
C ALA A 83 -9.01 -8.76 2.08
N ARG A 84 -10.25 -9.13 2.43
CA ARG A 84 -11.12 -9.94 1.56
C ARG A 84 -11.45 -9.24 0.25
N LEU A 85 -11.68 -7.92 0.28
CA LEU A 85 -11.93 -7.14 -0.94
C LEU A 85 -10.70 -7.14 -1.87
N LEU A 86 -9.51 -6.93 -1.31
CA LEU A 86 -8.27 -6.92 -2.07
C LEU A 86 -7.92 -8.31 -2.62
N CYS A 87 -7.97 -9.34 -1.77
CA CYS A 87 -7.65 -10.71 -2.17
C CYS A 87 -8.60 -11.24 -3.25
N ALA A 88 -9.90 -10.90 -3.18
CA ALA A 88 -10.89 -11.34 -4.17
C ALA A 88 -10.53 -10.91 -5.60
N ALA A 89 -9.82 -9.80 -5.79
CA ALA A 89 -9.35 -9.38 -7.10
C ALA A 89 -8.27 -10.30 -7.68
N PHE A 90 -7.51 -11.01 -6.83
CA PHE A 90 -6.37 -11.85 -7.24
C PHE A 90 -6.67 -13.36 -7.21
N GLU A 91 -7.81 -13.75 -6.65
CA GLU A 91 -8.34 -15.13 -6.70
C GLU A 91 -8.47 -15.65 -8.15
N PRO A 92 -8.42 -16.97 -8.41
CA PRO A 92 -8.45 -17.54 -9.76
C PRO A 92 -9.52 -16.93 -10.67
N GLU A 93 -10.75 -16.80 -10.14
CA GLU A 93 -11.94 -16.23 -10.80
C GLU A 93 -12.07 -14.70 -10.62
N GLY A 94 -11.09 -14.06 -10.00
CA GLY A 94 -11.07 -12.63 -9.71
C GLY A 94 -10.94 -11.78 -10.97
N ASP A 95 -11.65 -10.64 -10.99
CA ASP A 95 -11.53 -9.65 -12.07
C ASP A 95 -10.26 -8.83 -11.89
N ARG A 96 -9.19 -9.26 -12.58
CA ARG A 96 -7.88 -8.61 -12.60
C ARG A 96 -7.79 -7.46 -13.62
N SER A 97 -8.89 -7.06 -14.25
CA SER A 97 -8.91 -5.88 -15.13
C SER A 97 -8.68 -4.59 -14.33
N LEU A 98 -8.30 -3.51 -15.01
CA LEU A 98 -8.19 -2.19 -14.36
C LEU A 98 -9.50 -1.76 -13.70
N ASP A 99 -10.65 -2.08 -14.31
CA ASP A 99 -11.96 -1.78 -13.74
C ASP A 99 -12.24 -2.64 -12.51
N GLY A 100 -11.86 -3.93 -12.52
CA GLY A 100 -11.92 -4.81 -11.36
C GLY A 100 -11.08 -4.30 -10.17
N LEU A 101 -9.85 -3.90 -10.45
CA LEU A 101 -8.93 -3.33 -9.45
C LEU A 101 -9.44 -1.97 -8.92
N SER A 102 -9.98 -1.12 -9.78
CA SER A 102 -10.60 0.16 -9.39
C SER A 102 -11.80 -0.06 -8.48
N ARG A 103 -12.68 -1.03 -8.80
CA ARG A 103 -13.81 -1.42 -7.94
C ARG A 103 -13.34 -1.95 -6.58
N ALA A 104 -12.32 -2.80 -6.54
CA ALA A 104 -11.75 -3.30 -5.29
C ALA A 104 -11.20 -2.17 -4.41
N ALA A 105 -10.45 -1.23 -5.00
CA ALA A 105 -9.93 -0.06 -4.30
C ALA A 105 -11.05 0.90 -3.83
N GLY A 106 -12.10 1.08 -4.64
CA GLY A 106 -13.26 1.90 -4.30
C GLY A 106 -14.09 1.34 -3.14
N ALA A 107 -14.05 0.01 -2.93
CA ALA A 107 -14.76 -0.67 -1.85
C ALA A 107 -14.05 -0.59 -0.48
N LEU A 108 -12.80 -0.10 -0.44
CA LEU A 108 -12.06 0.15 0.80
C LEU A 108 -12.74 1.23 1.64
N GLY A 109 -12.54 1.17 2.96
CA GLY A 109 -12.94 2.24 3.87
C GLY A 109 -12.25 3.56 3.53
N ASP A 110 -12.86 4.69 3.90
CA ASP A 110 -12.42 6.02 3.47
C ASP A 110 -10.93 6.29 3.77
N THR A 111 -10.47 5.89 4.96
CA THR A 111 -9.07 6.07 5.36
C THR A 111 -8.11 5.22 4.54
N SER A 112 -8.42 3.94 4.29
CA SER A 112 -7.57 3.06 3.49
C SER A 112 -7.59 3.46 2.02
N ARG A 113 -8.76 3.80 1.48
CA ARG A 113 -8.91 4.32 0.12
C ARG A 113 -8.07 5.58 -0.10
N GLN A 114 -8.10 6.53 0.84
CA GLN A 114 -7.31 7.75 0.75
C GLN A 114 -5.80 7.48 0.86
N ARG A 115 -5.37 6.61 1.78
CA ARG A 115 -3.96 6.20 1.90
C ARG A 115 -3.45 5.53 0.63
N PHE A 116 -4.23 4.61 0.07
CA PHE A 116 -3.91 3.92 -1.17
C PHE A 116 -3.82 4.87 -2.36
N ALA A 117 -4.84 5.72 -2.56
CA ALA A 117 -4.82 6.73 -3.62
C ALA A 117 -3.60 7.65 -3.51
N ASN A 118 -3.33 8.20 -2.32
CA ASN A 118 -2.17 9.07 -2.09
C ASN A 118 -0.84 8.36 -2.41
N ALA A 119 -0.71 7.08 -2.06
CA ALA A 119 0.51 6.32 -2.34
C ALA A 119 0.69 6.04 -3.85
N VAL A 120 -0.39 5.70 -4.56
CA VAL A 120 -0.37 5.54 -6.03
C VAL A 120 0.04 6.85 -6.71
N VAL A 121 -0.56 7.97 -6.29
CA VAL A 121 -0.20 9.31 -6.77
C VAL A 121 1.27 9.61 -6.53
N LEU A 122 1.75 9.35 -5.32
CA LEU A 122 3.13 9.61 -4.95
C LEU A 122 4.10 8.81 -5.85
N VAL A 123 3.83 7.51 -6.07
CA VAL A 123 4.62 6.68 -6.98
C VAL A 123 4.61 7.27 -8.40
N LEU A 124 3.44 7.60 -8.94
CA LEU A 124 3.32 8.12 -10.31
C LEU A 124 4.05 9.45 -10.50
N VAL A 125 3.83 10.41 -9.60
CA VAL A 125 4.46 11.75 -9.66
C VAL A 125 5.97 11.64 -9.52
N THR A 126 6.45 10.84 -8.55
CA THR A 126 7.89 10.70 -8.32
C THR A 126 8.58 9.84 -9.39
N ALA A 127 7.91 8.86 -9.98
CA ALA A 127 8.40 8.11 -11.14
C ALA A 127 8.53 8.99 -12.39
N ALA A 128 7.56 9.87 -12.64
CA ALA A 128 7.56 10.76 -13.80
C ALA A 128 8.71 11.79 -13.76
N GLN A 129 9.07 12.25 -12.56
CA GLN A 129 10.14 13.24 -12.33
C GLN A 129 11.49 12.59 -12.00
N GLY A 130 11.50 11.31 -11.67
CA GLY A 130 12.67 10.60 -11.16
C GLY A 130 13.68 10.20 -12.25
N SER A 131 14.93 10.05 -11.81
CA SER A 131 15.95 9.33 -12.59
C SER A 131 15.89 7.83 -12.28
N PRO A 132 16.38 6.94 -13.17
CA PRO A 132 16.45 5.52 -12.89
C PRO A 132 17.16 5.24 -11.56
N GLN A 133 16.52 4.43 -10.70
CA GLN A 133 17.06 3.99 -9.43
C GLN A 133 17.88 2.71 -9.62
N PRO A 134 18.92 2.47 -8.82
CA PRO A 134 19.56 1.16 -8.75
C PRO A 134 18.53 0.07 -8.44
N TRP A 135 18.58 -1.04 -9.18
CA TRP A 135 17.60 -2.12 -9.05
C TRP A 135 18.31 -3.48 -8.98
N ASP A 136 18.12 -4.19 -7.86
CA ASP A 136 18.60 -5.55 -7.65
C ASP A 136 17.40 -6.51 -7.49
N ALA A 137 17.02 -7.14 -8.59
CA ALA A 137 15.91 -8.08 -8.61
C ALA A 137 16.20 -9.37 -7.81
N ASP A 138 17.45 -9.80 -7.74
CA ASP A 138 17.82 -11.02 -7.01
C ASP A 138 17.83 -10.77 -5.50
N GLY A 139 18.31 -9.61 -5.07
CA GLY A 139 18.16 -9.13 -3.70
C GLY A 139 16.70 -9.00 -3.28
N ALA A 140 15.83 -8.48 -4.14
CA ALA A 140 14.39 -8.41 -3.89
C ALA A 140 13.77 -9.82 -3.75
N ARG A 141 14.10 -10.75 -4.64
CA ARG A 141 13.65 -12.16 -4.56
C ARG A 141 14.12 -12.83 -3.27
N GLN A 142 15.37 -12.59 -2.87
CA GLN A 142 15.92 -13.14 -1.64
C GLN A 142 15.22 -12.57 -0.41
N SER A 143 14.91 -11.28 -0.41
CA SER A 143 14.16 -10.60 0.66
C SER A 143 12.73 -11.15 0.78
N LEU A 144 12.04 -11.37 -0.35
CA LEU A 144 10.72 -12.00 -0.39
C LEU A 144 10.76 -13.44 0.16
N LYS A 145 11.75 -14.24 -0.25
CA LYS A 145 11.95 -15.59 0.30
C LYS A 145 12.18 -15.58 1.80
N ALA A 146 13.03 -14.67 2.30
CA ALA A 146 13.29 -14.53 3.73
C ALA A 146 12.02 -14.16 4.52
N ALA A 147 11.19 -13.26 3.99
CA ALA A 147 9.91 -12.92 4.59
C ALA A 147 8.93 -14.09 4.59
N ALA A 148 8.86 -14.87 3.50
CA ALA A 148 8.02 -16.07 3.43
C ALA A 148 8.47 -17.15 4.43
N VAL A 149 9.78 -17.37 4.58
CA VAL A 149 10.33 -18.27 5.61
C VAL A 149 9.95 -17.80 7.01
N ARG A 150 10.09 -16.50 7.29
CA ARG A 150 9.67 -15.93 8.58
C ARG A 150 8.19 -16.10 8.82
N ALA A 151 7.34 -15.82 7.83
CA ALA A 151 5.90 -16.02 7.93
C ALA A 151 5.56 -17.49 8.21
N ALA A 152 6.24 -18.43 7.56
CA ALA A 152 6.06 -19.87 7.78
C ALA A 152 6.47 -20.34 9.19
N ILE A 153 7.54 -19.76 9.75
CA ILE A 153 7.98 -20.05 11.13
C ILE A 153 6.97 -19.51 12.15
N LEU A 154 6.40 -18.33 11.89
CA LEU A 154 5.52 -17.65 12.82
C LEU A 154 4.06 -18.10 12.74
N ASN A 155 3.65 -18.77 11.67
CA ASN A 155 2.26 -19.09 11.40
C ASN A 155 2.11 -20.54 10.94
N ASP A 156 1.53 -21.37 11.81
CA ASP A 156 1.21 -22.76 11.49
C ASP A 156 0.31 -22.84 10.25
N GLY A 157 0.65 -23.75 9.35
CA GLY A 157 -0.11 -23.97 8.12
C GLY A 157 0.04 -22.89 7.05
N PHE A 158 0.87 -21.86 7.23
CA PHE A 158 1.11 -20.80 6.24
C PHE A 158 1.36 -21.33 4.82
N THR A 159 2.29 -22.28 4.68
CA THR A 159 2.64 -22.85 3.36
C THR A 159 1.45 -23.61 2.75
N ALA A 160 0.70 -24.36 3.57
CA ALA A 160 -0.47 -25.08 3.10
C ALA A 160 -1.61 -24.11 2.71
N ALA A 161 -1.79 -23.03 3.48
CA ALA A 161 -2.78 -21.99 3.21
C ALA A 161 -2.46 -21.24 1.91
N LEU A 162 -1.20 -20.85 1.70
CA LEU A 162 -0.77 -20.11 0.51
C LEU A 162 -0.91 -20.93 -0.79
N ASN A 163 -0.68 -22.25 -0.73
CA ASN A 163 -0.75 -23.15 -1.89
C ASN A 163 -2.09 -23.90 -2.01
N GLY A 164 -2.98 -23.76 -1.03
CA GLY A 164 -4.25 -24.48 -0.97
C GLY A 164 -5.31 -23.88 -1.89
N ALA A 165 -6.49 -24.50 -1.94
CA ALA A 165 -7.64 -24.05 -2.74
C ALA A 165 -8.55 -23.03 -2.00
N ASP A 166 -8.47 -22.97 -0.68
CA ASP A 166 -9.27 -22.08 0.18
C ASP A 166 -8.82 -20.61 0.03
N ALA A 167 -9.71 -19.78 -0.51
CA ALA A 167 -9.50 -18.35 -0.76
C ALA A 167 -9.25 -17.55 0.53
N ASP A 168 -9.99 -17.85 1.60
CA ASP A 168 -9.83 -17.15 2.88
C ASP A 168 -8.50 -17.54 3.52
N ALA A 169 -8.09 -18.80 3.42
CA ALA A 169 -6.78 -19.26 3.89
C ALA A 169 -5.64 -18.60 3.13
N ARG A 170 -5.69 -18.57 1.79
CA ARG A 170 -4.70 -17.86 0.97
C ARG A 170 -4.62 -16.38 1.33
N CYS A 171 -5.78 -15.71 1.45
CA CYS A 171 -5.80 -14.29 1.81
C CYS A 171 -5.16 -14.02 3.17
N ARG A 172 -5.43 -14.86 4.18
CA ARG A 172 -4.74 -14.77 5.47
C ARG A 172 -3.23 -14.98 5.34
N ALA A 173 -2.79 -15.93 4.52
CA ALA A 173 -1.36 -16.16 4.27
C ALA A 173 -0.69 -14.94 3.60
N VAL A 174 -1.36 -14.26 2.67
CA VAL A 174 -0.89 -13.00 2.09
C VAL A 174 -0.76 -11.92 3.17
N GLY A 175 -1.74 -11.77 4.05
CA GLY A 175 -1.66 -10.87 5.21
C GLY A 175 -0.43 -11.16 6.10
N GLN A 176 -0.19 -12.43 6.42
CA GLN A 176 0.97 -12.89 7.20
C GLN A 176 2.31 -12.62 6.51
N LEU A 177 2.38 -12.81 5.19
CA LEU A 177 3.57 -12.49 4.40
C LEU A 177 3.88 -10.99 4.43
N THR A 178 2.86 -10.13 4.24
CA THR A 178 3.07 -8.68 4.30
C THR A 178 3.44 -8.20 5.70
N ALA A 179 2.90 -8.82 6.76
CA ALA A 179 3.33 -8.56 8.13
C ALA A 179 4.79 -8.94 8.36
N ALA A 180 5.27 -10.05 7.78
CA ALA A 180 6.68 -10.42 7.86
C ALA A 180 7.60 -9.46 7.07
N LEU A 181 7.09 -8.88 5.98
CA LEU A 181 7.78 -7.85 5.21
C LEU A 181 7.84 -6.51 5.93
N GLU A 182 6.82 -6.12 6.70
CA GLU A 182 6.76 -4.85 7.43
C GLU A 182 8.00 -4.63 8.32
N ASP A 183 8.47 -5.70 8.96
CA ASP A 183 9.65 -5.68 9.84
C ASP A 183 11.01 -5.60 9.10
N ARG A 184 11.01 -5.62 7.76
CA ARG A 184 12.24 -5.50 6.96
C ARG A 184 12.65 -4.04 6.80
N PRO A 185 13.94 -3.74 6.55
CA PRO A 185 14.38 -2.39 6.20
C PRO A 185 13.58 -1.82 5.01
N GLN A 186 13.32 -0.51 5.03
CA GLN A 186 12.54 0.18 4.00
C GLN A 186 12.99 -0.16 2.58
N ALA A 187 14.31 -0.16 2.32
CA ALA A 187 14.85 -0.47 1.00
C ALA A 187 14.45 -1.87 0.52
N GLU A 188 14.42 -2.86 1.43
CA GLU A 188 14.01 -4.23 1.08
C GLU A 188 12.50 -4.33 0.81
N ARG A 189 11.66 -3.62 1.58
CA ARG A 189 10.21 -3.58 1.35
C ARG A 189 9.87 -2.92 0.02
N ALA A 190 10.50 -1.77 -0.26
CA ALA A 190 10.39 -1.11 -1.54
C ALA A 190 10.86 -2.02 -2.68
N ALA A 191 11.97 -2.73 -2.49
CA ALA A 191 12.49 -3.64 -3.50
C ALA A 191 11.53 -4.81 -3.78
N VAL A 192 11.04 -5.50 -2.75
CA VAL A 192 10.05 -6.58 -2.91
C VAL A 192 8.77 -6.07 -3.58
N THR A 193 8.30 -4.89 -3.18
CA THR A 193 7.09 -4.30 -3.76
C THR A 193 7.27 -3.97 -5.23
N ARG A 194 8.43 -3.42 -5.61
CA ARG A 194 8.77 -3.17 -7.01
C ARG A 194 8.84 -4.46 -7.82
N LEU A 195 9.43 -5.52 -7.27
CA LEU A 195 9.47 -6.85 -7.90
C LEU A 195 8.05 -7.36 -8.18
N LEU A 196 7.19 -7.38 -7.17
CA LEU A 196 5.81 -7.89 -7.27
C LEU A 196 4.97 -7.06 -8.25
N LEU A 197 5.15 -5.75 -8.29
CA LEU A 197 4.45 -4.90 -9.26
C LEU A 197 4.92 -5.18 -10.69
N ILE A 198 6.24 -5.32 -10.92
CA ILE A 198 6.78 -5.66 -12.24
C ILE A 198 6.25 -7.03 -12.71
N GLU A 199 6.29 -8.05 -11.84
CA GLU A 199 5.79 -9.38 -12.16
C GLU A 199 4.26 -9.37 -12.41
N GLY A 200 3.49 -8.67 -11.57
CA GLY A 200 2.05 -8.56 -11.73
C GLY A 200 1.63 -7.88 -13.04
N MET A 201 2.34 -6.84 -13.47
CA MET A 201 2.06 -6.17 -14.74
C MET A 201 2.40 -7.05 -15.94
N ALA A 202 3.47 -7.83 -15.89
CA ALA A 202 3.81 -8.79 -16.94
C ALA A 202 2.67 -9.83 -17.11
N MET A 203 2.15 -10.35 -15.99
CA MET A 203 1.02 -11.29 -16.02
C MET A 203 -0.26 -10.68 -16.62
N LEU A 204 -0.54 -9.40 -16.34
CA LEU A 204 -1.69 -8.70 -16.91
C LEU A 204 -1.56 -8.48 -18.43
N GLY A 205 -0.35 -8.17 -18.91
CA GLY A 205 -0.07 -8.02 -20.34
C GLY A 205 -0.22 -9.34 -21.11
N ASP A 206 0.27 -10.44 -20.55
CA ASP A 206 0.12 -11.77 -21.16
C ASP A 206 -1.36 -12.21 -21.20
N ALA A 207 -2.12 -11.91 -20.15
CA ALA A 207 -3.56 -12.23 -20.05
C ALA A 207 -4.46 -11.37 -20.95
N SER A 208 -4.01 -10.19 -21.39
CA SER A 208 -4.72 -9.41 -22.41
C SER A 208 -4.46 -9.97 -23.81
N LEU A 209 -3.21 -10.32 -24.12
CA LEU A 209 -2.82 -10.90 -25.41
C LEU A 209 -3.48 -12.27 -25.68
N ALA A 210 -3.78 -13.05 -24.64
CA ALA A 210 -4.46 -14.34 -24.79
C ALA A 210 -5.98 -14.23 -25.08
N ARG A 211 -6.56 -13.03 -25.01
CA ARG A 211 -7.99 -12.78 -25.25
C ARG A 211 -8.29 -12.18 -26.64
N ASP A 212 -7.25 -11.82 -27.40
CA ASP A 212 -7.31 -11.37 -28.79
C ASP A 212 -6.96 -12.52 -29.76
#